data_AF-V2HWN7-F1
#
_entry.id   AF-V2HWN7-F1
#
_cell.length_a   1.000
_cell.length_b   1.000
_cell.length_c   1.000
_cell.angle_alpha   90.00
_cell.angle_beta   90.00
_cell.angle_gamma   90.00
#
_symmetry.space_group_name_H-M   'P 1'
#
loop_
_entity.id
_entity.type
_entity.pdbx_description
1 polymer ?
#
loop_
_entity_poly.entity_id
_entity_poly.type
_entity_poly.pdbx_seq_one_letter_code
_entity_poly.pdbx_strand_id
1 'polypeptide(L)'
;MTLDIELIRQFLLQHAETILTWLVAGLVMMLLARFELRRAVRRSAQAMSESVATTVAACVPDIAHAAQVGSAAAEGGAVQMQRAEALRRVALDTVAAVMARGRWLEEVGNLRLPEDALLPGRRGSGADPLLVVAPQPVVQAYLAAQRTFETMAAQLQARRRDALALQDAAQALVAEAAQIEQETASIVLRFEQVNAQAAQAPQGEGGDYQRFLIQKYHALGQREKEVAQARTEMQARAAHAAEALATEAHAAAARYTESLAPLMQQLRAAWGHGDSPDVFDSWVREAGGVREERA
;
A
#
# COMPACT_ATOMS: atom_id res chain seq x y z
N MET A 1 -16.90 2.89 -40.90
CA MET A 1 -16.36 2.53 -39.58
C MET A 1 -15.36 3.55 -39.03
N THR A 2 -14.69 4.36 -39.86
CA THR A 2 -13.82 5.46 -39.39
C THR A 2 -14.55 6.78 -39.13
N LEU A 3 -15.72 6.99 -39.75
CA LEU A 3 -16.53 8.21 -39.55
C LEU A 3 -17.08 8.36 -38.13
N ASP A 4 -17.42 7.25 -37.45
CA ASP A 4 -18.00 7.31 -36.10
C ASP A 4 -16.98 7.75 -35.05
N ILE A 5 -15.70 7.40 -35.22
CA ILE A 5 -14.64 7.70 -34.25
C ILE A 5 -14.30 9.20 -34.27
N GLU A 6 -14.17 9.80 -35.45
CA GLU A 6 -13.89 11.23 -35.59
C GLU A 6 -15.05 12.10 -35.08
N LEU A 7 -16.29 11.63 -35.28
CA LEU A 7 -17.51 12.32 -34.86
C LEU A 7 -17.72 12.22 -33.34
N ILE A 8 -17.43 11.06 -32.74
CA ILE A 8 -17.37 10.89 -31.27
C ILE A 8 -16.25 11.76 -30.67
N ARG A 9 -15.09 11.85 -31.33
CA ARG A 9 -13.97 12.67 -30.86
C ARG A 9 -14.30 14.16 -30.88
N GLN A 10 -14.92 14.66 -31.95
CA GLN A 10 -15.38 16.05 -32.02
C GLN A 10 -16.48 16.33 -31.00
N PHE A 11 -17.44 15.42 -30.82
CA PHE A 11 -18.50 15.56 -29.82
C PHE A 11 -17.93 15.62 -28.40
N LEU A 12 -16.98 14.74 -28.06
CA LEU A 12 -16.31 14.71 -26.77
C LEU A 12 -15.47 15.96 -26.51
N LEU A 13 -14.74 16.47 -27.51
CA LEU A 13 -13.97 17.69 -27.37
C LEU A 13 -14.86 18.92 -27.19
N GLN A 14 -15.99 18.97 -27.90
CA GLN A 14 -16.94 20.09 -27.83
C GLN A 14 -17.74 20.12 -26.52
N HIS A 15 -17.93 18.97 -25.87
CA HIS A 15 -18.72 18.84 -24.63
C HIS A 15 -17.87 18.43 -23.41
N ALA A 16 -16.54 18.43 -23.53
CA ALA A 16 -15.63 17.95 -22.49
C ALA A 16 -15.84 18.68 -21.16
N GLU A 17 -15.97 20.00 -21.19
CA GLU A 17 -16.19 20.82 -19.99
C GLU A 17 -17.56 20.55 -19.35
N THR A 18 -18.59 20.33 -20.16
CA THR A 18 -19.93 19.99 -19.68
C THR A 18 -19.94 18.60 -19.05
N ILE A 19 -19.28 17.62 -19.67
CA ILE A 19 -19.18 16.26 -19.13
C ILE A 19 -18.37 16.26 -17.82
N LEU A 20 -17.25 16.99 -17.77
CA LEU A 20 -16.44 17.12 -16.56
C LEU A 20 -17.20 17.81 -15.43
N THR A 21 -17.95 18.86 -15.71
CA THR A 21 -18.76 19.54 -14.68
C THR A 21 -19.87 18.65 -14.13
N TRP A 22 -20.55 17.85 -14.96
CA TRP A 22 -21.52 16.85 -14.50
C TRP A 22 -20.88 15.70 -13.70
N LEU A 23 -19.69 15.26 -14.10
CA LEU A 23 -18.92 14.25 -13.36
C LEU A 23 -18.51 14.76 -11.98
N VAL A 24 -17.99 15.99 -11.90
CA VAL A 24 -17.63 16.62 -10.62
C VAL A 24 -18.86 16.82 -9.76
N ALA A 25 -19.98 17.28 -10.32
CA ALA A 25 -21.24 17.42 -9.60
C ALA A 25 -21.75 16.07 -9.05
N GLY A 26 -21.67 15.00 -9.84
CA GLY A 26 -22.01 13.64 -9.40
C GLY A 26 -21.11 13.14 -8.28
N LEU A 27 -19.81 13.43 -8.36
CA LEU A 27 -18.82 13.05 -7.35
C LEU A 27 -19.03 13.81 -6.04
N VAL A 28 -19.36 15.11 -6.11
CA VAL A 28 -19.76 15.93 -4.95
C VAL A 28 -21.05 15.41 -4.32
N MET A 29 -22.06 15.04 -5.12
CA MET A 29 -23.30 14.45 -4.62
C MET A 29 -23.06 13.10 -3.92
N MET A 30 -22.19 12.24 -4.47
CA MET A 30 -21.80 10.99 -3.80
C MET A 30 -21.06 11.24 -2.48
N LEU A 31 -20.18 12.24 -2.42
CA LEU A 31 -19.48 12.62 -1.18
C LEU A 31 -20.46 13.16 -0.12
N LEU A 32 -21.42 13.99 -0.52
CA LEU A 32 -22.47 14.51 0.36
C LEU A 32 -23.39 13.39 0.86
N ALA A 33 -23.79 12.45 -0.01
CA ALA A 33 -24.57 11.28 0.39
C ALA A 33 -23.82 10.40 1.40
N ARG A 34 -22.51 10.19 1.17
CA ARG A 34 -21.63 9.47 2.12
C ARG A 34 -21.50 10.21 3.45
N PHE A 35 -21.46 11.54 3.42
CA PHE A 35 -21.43 12.37 4.62
C PHE A 35 -22.73 12.28 5.41
N GLU A 36 -23.88 12.39 4.76
CA GLU A 36 -25.20 12.25 5.40
C GLU A 36 -25.44 10.83 5.92
N LEU A 37 -24.98 9.78 5.22
CA LEU A 37 -24.99 8.41 5.76
C LEU A 37 -24.15 8.28 7.04
N ARG A 38 -22.96 8.88 7.08
CA ARG A 38 -22.12 8.91 8.29
C ARG A 38 -22.75 9.73 9.41
N ARG A 39 -23.43 10.82 9.07
CA ARG A 39 -24.15 11.68 10.02
C ARG A 39 -25.37 10.97 10.61
N ALA A 40 -26.13 10.24 9.79
CA ALA A 40 -27.26 9.44 10.22
C ALA A 40 -26.82 8.29 11.15
N VAL A 41 -25.72 7.60 10.82
CA VAL A 41 -25.14 6.54 11.67
C VAL A 41 -24.66 7.09 13.02
N ARG A 42 -24.09 8.31 13.07
CA ARG A 42 -23.72 8.95 14.34
C ARG A 42 -24.94 9.32 15.18
N ARG A 43 -26.02 9.82 14.58
CA ARG A 43 -27.27 10.11 15.29
C ARG A 43 -27.95 8.82 15.80
N SER A 44 -27.96 7.74 15.01
CA SER A 44 -28.54 6.47 15.46
C SER A 44 -27.72 5.83 16.58
N ALA A 45 -26.39 5.96 16.56
CA ALA A 45 -25.53 5.50 17.64
C ALA A 45 -25.76 6.30 18.94
N GLN A 46 -25.96 7.62 18.86
CA GLN A 46 -26.30 8.45 20.01
C GLN A 46 -27.68 8.09 20.59
N ALA A 47 -28.71 7.96 19.73
CA ALA A 47 -30.04 7.54 20.16
C ALA A 47 -30.06 6.12 20.77
N MET A 48 -29.27 5.18 20.21
CA MET A 48 -29.08 3.86 20.82
C MET A 48 -28.42 3.97 22.19
N SER A 49 -27.37 4.79 22.36
CA SER A 49 -26.71 4.94 23.65
C SER A 49 -27.60 5.57 24.72
N GLU A 50 -28.49 6.50 24.34
CA GLU A 50 -29.48 7.09 25.25
C GLU A 50 -30.60 6.09 25.62
N SER A 51 -31.03 5.25 24.67
CA SER A 51 -32.01 4.17 24.94
C SER A 51 -31.44 3.06 25.83
N VAL A 52 -30.15 2.73 25.67
CA VAL A 52 -29.42 1.74 26.50
C VAL A 52 -29.16 2.31 27.89
N ALA A 53 -28.80 3.59 28.00
CA ALA A 53 -28.64 4.22 29.32
C ALA A 53 -29.97 4.27 30.10
N THR A 54 -31.10 4.51 29.43
CA THR A 54 -32.42 4.54 30.05
C THR A 54 -32.97 3.15 30.39
N THR A 55 -32.73 2.14 29.55
CA THR A 55 -33.08 0.73 29.87
C THR A 55 -32.18 0.11 30.93
N VAL A 56 -30.87 0.39 30.93
CA VAL A 56 -29.96 -0.07 31.99
C VAL A 56 -30.33 0.55 33.34
N ALA A 57 -30.71 1.84 33.38
CA ALA A 57 -31.22 2.46 34.60
C ALA A 57 -32.52 1.81 35.11
N ALA A 58 -33.36 1.28 34.21
CA ALA A 58 -34.58 0.56 34.56
C ALA A 58 -34.35 -0.90 35.01
N CYS A 59 -33.29 -1.57 34.51
CA CYS A 59 -33.02 -2.99 34.80
C CYS A 59 -32.03 -3.22 35.97
N VAL A 60 -31.36 -2.17 36.47
CA VAL A 60 -30.43 -2.29 37.62
C VAL A 60 -31.10 -2.75 38.93
N PRO A 61 -32.37 -2.41 39.26
CA PRO A 61 -33.06 -2.98 40.41
C PRO A 61 -33.38 -4.47 40.22
N ASP A 62 -33.79 -4.88 39.01
CA ASP A 62 -34.23 -6.26 38.74
C ASP A 62 -33.07 -7.25 38.69
N ILE A 63 -31.87 -6.84 38.27
CA ILE A 63 -30.66 -7.67 38.29
C ILE A 63 -30.20 -7.95 39.74
N ALA A 64 -30.40 -7.00 40.66
CA ALA A 64 -30.08 -7.20 42.07
C ALA A 64 -31.03 -8.18 42.76
N HIS A 65 -32.30 -8.27 42.32
CA HIS A 65 -33.26 -9.25 42.82
C HIS A 65 -33.13 -10.63 42.13
N ALA A 66 -32.81 -10.67 40.84
CA ALA A 66 -32.58 -11.93 40.11
C ALA A 66 -31.29 -12.66 40.56
N ALA A 67 -30.29 -11.94 41.06
CA ALA A 67 -29.08 -12.55 41.62
C ALA A 67 -29.30 -13.22 43.00
N GLN A 68 -30.39 -12.89 43.71
CA GLN A 68 -30.71 -13.50 45.01
C GLN A 68 -31.61 -14.75 44.91
N VAL A 69 -32.33 -14.94 43.82
CA VAL A 69 -33.24 -16.09 43.66
C VAL A 69 -32.66 -17.04 42.61
N GLY A 70 -31.95 -18.05 43.09
CA GLY A 70 -31.24 -19.03 42.27
C GLY A 70 -32.15 -19.79 41.31
N SER A 71 -31.95 -19.58 40.01
CA SER A 71 -32.28 -20.53 38.93
C SER A 71 -31.69 -20.07 37.58
N ALA A 72 -30.37 -19.89 37.46
CA ALA A 72 -29.73 -19.47 36.19
C ALA A 72 -28.37 -20.15 35.90
N ALA A 73 -28.12 -21.34 36.46
CA ALA A 73 -26.83 -22.04 36.25
C ALA A 73 -26.72 -22.74 34.89
N ALA A 74 -27.84 -23.07 34.22
CA ALA A 74 -27.82 -23.82 32.96
C ALA A 74 -27.72 -22.94 31.70
N GLU A 75 -28.38 -21.77 31.67
CA GLU A 75 -28.33 -20.86 30.51
C GLU A 75 -27.02 -20.05 30.45
N GLY A 76 -26.42 -19.72 31.61
CA GLY A 76 -25.12 -19.04 31.67
C GLY A 76 -23.97 -19.86 31.07
N GLY A 77 -24.03 -21.19 31.19
CA GLY A 77 -23.05 -22.10 30.60
C GLY A 77 -23.11 -22.13 29.07
N ALA A 78 -24.31 -22.14 28.49
CA ALA A 78 -24.51 -22.14 27.04
C ALA A 78 -24.05 -20.82 26.39
N VAL A 79 -24.34 -19.67 27.01
CA VAL A 79 -23.92 -18.35 26.52
C VAL A 79 -22.39 -18.16 26.64
N GLN A 80 -21.79 -18.64 27.73
CA GLN A 80 -20.33 -18.63 27.90
C GLN A 80 -19.63 -19.53 26.87
N MET A 81 -20.21 -20.70 26.56
CA MET A 81 -19.66 -21.62 25.57
C MET A 81 -19.79 -21.09 24.14
N GLN A 82 -20.93 -20.45 23.80
CA GLN A 82 -21.11 -19.75 22.51
C GLN A 82 -20.17 -18.55 22.35
N ARG A 83 -19.94 -17.77 23.41
CA ARG A 83 -18.98 -16.67 23.40
C ARG A 83 -17.54 -17.15 23.25
N ALA A 84 -17.17 -18.25 23.92
CA ALA A 84 -15.86 -18.87 23.78
C ALA A 84 -15.63 -19.37 22.33
N GLU A 85 -16.63 -20.01 21.73
CA GLU A 85 -16.55 -20.49 20.34
C GLU A 85 -16.47 -19.34 19.32
N ALA A 86 -17.24 -18.26 19.53
CA ALA A 86 -17.15 -17.05 18.71
C ALA A 86 -15.76 -16.39 18.82
N LEU A 87 -15.17 -16.36 20.02
CA LEU A 87 -13.81 -15.86 20.23
C LEU A 87 -12.77 -16.70 19.50
N ARG A 88 -12.91 -18.03 19.49
CA ARG A 88 -11.97 -18.93 18.80
C ARG A 88 -11.95 -18.69 17.29
N ARG A 89 -13.12 -18.53 16.67
CA ARG A 89 -13.23 -18.24 15.23
C ARG A 89 -12.62 -16.90 14.87
N VAL A 90 -13.00 -15.85 15.63
CA VAL A 90 -12.47 -14.50 15.43
C VAL A 90 -10.96 -14.45 15.68
N ALA A 91 -10.45 -15.20 16.65
CA ALA A 91 -9.01 -15.28 16.93
C ALA A 91 -8.22 -15.89 15.77
N LEU A 92 -8.70 -16.95 15.12
CA LEU A 92 -8.04 -17.55 13.95
C LEU A 92 -8.01 -16.57 12.77
N ASP A 93 -9.14 -15.91 12.47
CA ASP A 93 -9.21 -14.90 11.42
C ASP A 93 -8.27 -13.72 11.70
N THR A 94 -8.18 -13.31 12.96
CA THR A 94 -7.27 -12.25 13.39
C THR A 94 -5.82 -12.66 13.21
N VAL A 95 -5.45 -13.88 13.61
CA VAL A 95 -4.08 -14.40 13.43
C VAL A 95 -3.74 -14.45 11.94
N ALA A 96 -4.64 -14.93 11.09
CA ALA A 96 -4.43 -14.93 9.64
C ALA A 96 -4.22 -13.51 9.09
N ALA A 97 -5.05 -12.54 9.50
CA ALA A 97 -4.95 -11.14 9.07
C ALA A 97 -3.65 -10.48 9.55
N VAL A 98 -3.27 -10.74 10.79
CA VAL A 98 -2.03 -10.25 11.40
C VAL A 98 -0.80 -10.84 10.73
N MET A 99 -0.79 -12.14 10.44
CA MET A 99 0.31 -12.78 9.71
C MET A 99 0.41 -12.25 8.27
N ALA A 100 -0.72 -11.99 7.61
CA ALA A 100 -0.73 -11.36 6.29
C ALA A 100 -0.13 -9.95 6.31
N ARG A 101 -0.34 -9.17 7.39
CA ARG A 101 0.29 -7.87 7.59
C ARG A 101 1.82 -7.98 7.75
N GLY A 102 2.30 -9.02 8.43
CA GLY A 102 3.73 -9.29 8.57
C GLY A 102 4.39 -9.56 7.22
N ARG A 103 3.81 -10.50 6.44
CA ARG A 103 4.27 -10.79 5.08
C ARG A 103 4.22 -9.56 4.17
N TRP A 104 3.17 -8.76 4.29
CA TRP A 104 3.05 -7.52 3.54
C TRP A 104 4.21 -6.54 3.82
N LEU A 105 4.64 -6.41 5.08
CA LEU A 105 5.80 -5.55 5.41
C LEU A 105 7.08 -6.02 4.72
N GLU A 106 7.28 -7.33 4.60
CA GLU A 106 8.43 -7.91 3.86
C GLU A 106 8.31 -7.68 2.36
N GLU A 107 7.12 -7.93 1.79
CA GLU A 107 6.83 -7.78 0.36
C GLU A 107 6.97 -6.34 -0.13
N VAL A 108 6.68 -5.34 0.72
CA VAL A 108 6.89 -3.92 0.40
C VAL A 108 8.35 -3.61 0.09
N GLY A 109 9.29 -4.36 0.67
CA GLY A 109 10.73 -4.26 0.39
C GLY A 109 11.10 -4.67 -1.04
N ASN A 110 10.26 -5.47 -1.69
CA ASN A 110 10.53 -5.98 -3.02
C ASN A 110 9.97 -5.04 -4.10
N LEU A 111 10.85 -4.21 -4.67
CA LEU A 111 10.49 -3.27 -5.74
C LEU A 111 10.10 -3.96 -7.06
N ARG A 112 10.35 -5.26 -7.22
CA ARG A 112 9.92 -6.02 -8.41
C ARG A 112 8.43 -6.34 -8.39
N LEU A 113 7.82 -6.37 -7.21
CA LEU A 113 6.37 -6.56 -7.10
C LEU A 113 5.68 -5.24 -7.46
N PRO A 114 4.65 -5.24 -8.31
CA PRO A 114 3.85 -4.04 -8.56
C PRO A 114 3.06 -3.67 -7.30
N GLU A 115 2.71 -2.38 -7.15
CA GLU A 115 1.95 -1.90 -5.99
C GLU A 115 0.58 -2.60 -5.88
N ASP A 116 -0.03 -2.97 -7.02
CA ASP A 116 -1.30 -3.70 -7.09
C ASP A 116 -1.20 -5.16 -6.61
N ALA A 117 -0.01 -5.75 -6.63
CA ALA A 117 0.22 -7.12 -6.14
C ALA A 117 0.45 -7.17 -4.62
N LEU A 118 0.69 -6.02 -3.99
CA LEU A 118 0.78 -5.95 -2.54
C LEU A 118 -0.63 -6.20 -1.97
N LEU A 119 -0.83 -7.40 -1.42
CA LEU A 119 -2.10 -7.78 -0.79
C LEU A 119 -2.56 -6.68 0.17
N PRO A 120 -3.86 -6.34 0.25
CA PRO A 120 -4.32 -5.32 1.17
C PRO A 120 -4.18 -5.84 2.61
N GLY A 121 -3.01 -5.63 3.23
CA GLY A 121 -2.81 -5.70 4.68
C GLY A 121 -3.54 -4.57 5.42
N ARG A 122 -4.17 -3.66 4.67
CA ARG A 122 -5.00 -2.58 5.19
C ARG A 122 -6.31 -3.12 5.75
N ARG A 123 -6.76 -2.50 6.84
CA ARG A 123 -8.04 -2.79 7.51
C ARG A 123 -9.13 -3.06 6.48
N GLY A 124 -9.83 -4.20 6.62
CA GLY A 124 -11.15 -4.35 6.03
C GLY A 124 -12.04 -3.18 6.48
N SER A 125 -12.88 -2.66 5.59
CA SER A 125 -13.79 -1.54 5.90
C SER A 125 -14.91 -2.00 6.84
N GLY A 126 -14.59 -2.24 8.12
CA GLY A 126 -15.52 -2.69 9.15
C GLY A 126 -14.93 -2.53 10.55
N ALA A 127 -15.80 -2.50 11.57
CA ALA A 127 -15.35 -2.65 12.95
C ALA A 127 -14.78 -4.05 13.11
N ASP A 128 -13.55 -4.15 13.61
CA ASP A 128 -12.90 -5.45 13.79
C ASP A 128 -13.70 -6.26 14.82
N PRO A 129 -14.17 -7.47 14.47
CA PRO A 129 -15.01 -8.29 15.36
C PRO A 129 -14.30 -8.60 16.69
N LEU A 130 -12.98 -8.56 16.74
CA LEU A 130 -12.21 -8.78 17.96
C LEU A 130 -12.40 -7.66 18.98
N LEU A 131 -12.70 -6.43 18.54
CA LEU A 131 -12.99 -5.29 19.42
C LEU A 131 -14.33 -5.42 20.15
N VAL A 132 -15.23 -6.27 19.66
CA VAL A 132 -16.59 -6.45 20.20
C VAL A 132 -16.63 -7.61 21.18
N VAL A 133 -15.94 -8.71 20.88
CA VAL A 133 -16.10 -9.97 21.61
C VAL A 133 -14.99 -10.16 22.66
N ALA A 134 -13.77 -9.67 22.40
CA ALA A 134 -12.57 -10.03 23.16
C ALA A 134 -12.41 -9.31 24.50
N PRO A 135 -11.74 -9.94 25.48
CA PRO A 135 -11.34 -9.29 26.73
C PRO A 135 -10.41 -8.08 26.50
N GLN A 136 -10.49 -7.11 27.41
CA GLN A 136 -9.73 -5.86 27.34
C GLN A 136 -8.21 -6.05 27.12
N PRO A 137 -7.52 -7.02 27.76
CA PRO A 137 -6.09 -7.25 27.50
C PRO A 137 -5.78 -7.66 26.05
N VAL A 138 -6.63 -8.49 25.43
CA VAL A 138 -6.48 -8.91 24.03
C VAL A 138 -6.67 -7.71 23.10
N VAL A 139 -7.70 -6.90 23.36
CA VAL A 139 -7.98 -5.68 22.60
C VAL A 139 -6.82 -4.69 22.67
N GLN A 140 -6.24 -4.48 23.85
CA GLN A 140 -5.10 -3.58 24.03
C GLN A 140 -3.85 -4.08 23.28
N ALA A 141 -3.54 -5.37 23.36
CA ALA A 141 -2.43 -5.97 22.65
C ALA A 141 -2.61 -5.88 21.11
N TYR A 142 -3.83 -6.13 20.63
CA TYR A 142 -4.16 -5.98 19.21
C TYR A 142 -3.99 -4.55 18.72
N LEU A 143 -4.54 -3.55 19.44
CA LEU A 143 -4.41 -2.14 19.08
C LEU A 143 -2.97 -1.64 19.16
N ALA A 144 -2.16 -2.16 20.08
CA ALA A 144 -0.74 -1.84 20.15
C ALA A 144 0.01 -2.34 18.92
N ALA A 145 -0.16 -3.61 18.56
CA ALA A 145 0.44 -4.18 17.36
C ALA A 145 -0.06 -3.48 16.08
N GLN A 146 -1.34 -3.12 16.02
CA GLN A 146 -1.93 -2.35 14.93
C GLN A 146 -1.23 -1.01 14.74
N ARG A 147 -0.99 -0.24 15.81
CA ARG A 147 -0.28 1.04 15.72
C ARG A 147 1.16 0.87 15.22
N THR A 148 1.84 -0.19 15.68
CA THR A 148 3.18 -0.54 15.19
C THR A 148 3.15 -0.80 13.69
N PHE A 149 2.22 -1.66 13.23
CA PHE A 149 2.04 -1.93 11.80
C PHE A 149 1.76 -0.66 11.00
N GLU A 150 0.80 0.16 11.41
CA GLU A 150 0.40 1.37 10.68
C GLU A 150 1.58 2.37 10.57
N THR A 151 2.38 2.49 11.63
CA THR A 151 3.58 3.34 11.64
C THR A 151 4.64 2.82 10.67
N MET A 152 4.97 1.52 10.75
CA MET A 152 5.97 0.91 9.87
C MET A 152 5.51 0.94 8.41
N ALA A 153 4.24 0.62 8.15
CA ALA A 153 3.64 0.61 6.83
C ALA A 153 3.71 2.00 6.18
N ALA A 154 3.38 3.07 6.92
CA ALA A 154 3.46 4.42 6.40
C ALA A 154 4.90 4.83 6.04
N GLN A 155 5.87 4.47 6.89
CA GLN A 155 7.29 4.74 6.65
C GLN A 155 7.80 4.00 5.42
N LEU A 156 7.56 2.69 5.33
CA LEU A 156 7.99 1.88 4.20
C LEU A 156 7.32 2.29 2.88
N GLN A 157 6.04 2.68 2.91
CA GLN A 157 5.36 3.19 1.72
C GLN A 157 5.98 4.50 1.21
N ALA A 158 6.32 5.42 2.11
CA ALA A 158 7.01 6.65 1.72
C ALA A 158 8.37 6.33 1.07
N ARG A 159 9.18 5.49 1.73
CA ARG A 159 10.48 5.03 1.22
C ARG A 159 10.37 4.32 -0.12
N ARG A 160 9.35 3.50 -0.29
CA ARG A 160 9.08 2.78 -1.54
C ARG A 160 8.79 3.75 -2.69
N ARG A 161 7.97 4.80 -2.46
CA ARG A 161 7.72 5.83 -3.48
C ARG A 161 8.99 6.57 -3.86
N ASP A 162 9.82 6.92 -2.88
CA ASP A 162 11.11 7.58 -3.13
C ASP A 162 12.04 6.69 -3.96
N ALA A 163 12.12 5.39 -3.62
CA ALA A 163 12.93 4.42 -4.36
C ALA A 163 12.42 4.19 -5.80
N LEU A 164 11.10 4.15 -6.00
CA LEU A 164 10.49 4.06 -7.34
C LEU A 164 10.79 5.32 -8.16
N ALA A 165 10.66 6.51 -7.57
CA ALA A 165 10.99 7.76 -8.27
C ALA A 165 12.46 7.81 -8.73
N LEU A 166 13.39 7.24 -7.94
CA LEU A 166 14.80 7.10 -8.35
C LEU A 166 14.98 6.10 -9.49
N GLN A 167 14.23 4.98 -9.49
CA GLN A 167 14.26 4.03 -10.62
C GLN A 167 13.71 4.66 -11.89
N ASP A 168 12.61 5.39 -11.81
CA ASP A 168 12.01 6.09 -12.96
C ASP A 168 12.97 7.14 -13.52
N ALA A 169 13.63 7.91 -12.66
CA ALA A 169 14.65 8.88 -13.08
C ALA A 169 15.85 8.19 -13.76
N ALA A 170 16.30 7.04 -13.25
CA ALA A 170 17.35 6.25 -13.89
C ALA A 170 16.92 5.69 -15.26
N GLN A 171 15.67 5.25 -15.38
CA GLN A 171 15.10 4.77 -16.65
C GLN A 171 14.95 5.91 -17.67
N ALA A 172 14.58 7.11 -17.24
CA ALA A 172 14.53 8.28 -18.12
C ALA A 172 15.90 8.61 -18.74
N LEU A 173 16.99 8.48 -17.98
CA LEU A 173 18.35 8.66 -18.50
C LEU A 173 18.76 7.55 -19.48
N VAL A 174 18.27 6.33 -19.30
CA VAL A 174 18.46 5.24 -20.27
C VAL A 174 17.73 5.54 -21.58
N ALA A 175 16.48 6.02 -21.49
CA ALA A 175 15.71 6.43 -22.65
C ALA A 175 16.35 7.61 -23.40
N GLU A 176 16.87 8.60 -22.66
CA GLU A 176 17.60 9.72 -23.25
C GLU A 176 18.89 9.26 -23.97
N ALA A 177 19.66 8.35 -23.37
CA ALA A 177 20.84 7.78 -24.02
C ALA A 177 20.48 7.11 -25.36
N ALA A 178 19.40 6.32 -25.38
CA ALA A 178 18.92 5.69 -26.62
C ALA A 178 18.48 6.73 -27.66
N GLN A 179 17.87 7.85 -27.24
CA GLN A 179 17.54 8.95 -28.14
C GLN A 179 18.80 9.61 -28.72
N ILE A 180 19.83 9.85 -27.89
CA ILE A 180 21.11 10.42 -28.34
C ILE A 180 21.78 9.50 -29.36
N GLU A 181 21.78 8.19 -29.14
CA GLU A 181 22.31 7.21 -30.09
C GLU A 181 21.57 7.27 -31.45
N GLN A 182 20.24 7.33 -31.43
CA GLN A 182 19.42 7.47 -32.64
C GLN A 182 19.70 8.78 -33.38
N GLU A 183 19.78 9.89 -32.65
CA GLU A 183 20.09 11.19 -33.25
C GLU A 183 21.50 11.22 -33.83
N THR A 184 22.47 10.60 -33.16
CA THR A 184 23.86 10.50 -33.62
C THR A 184 23.92 9.69 -34.92
N ALA A 185 23.27 8.53 -34.98
CA ALA A 185 23.17 7.73 -36.20
C ALA A 185 22.52 8.52 -37.35
N SER A 186 21.46 9.30 -37.06
CA SER A 186 20.80 10.14 -38.06
C SER A 186 21.71 11.24 -38.62
N ILE A 187 22.59 11.82 -37.79
CA ILE A 187 23.55 12.84 -38.21
C ILE A 187 24.62 12.22 -39.09
N VAL A 188 25.14 11.03 -38.73
CA VAL A 188 26.13 10.31 -39.54
C VAL A 188 25.57 10.02 -40.93
N LEU A 189 24.36 9.51 -41.04
CA LEU A 189 23.70 9.27 -42.33
C LEU A 189 23.53 10.56 -43.15
N ARG A 190 23.15 11.67 -42.51
CA ARG A 190 23.04 12.97 -43.18
C ARG A 190 24.41 13.49 -43.65
N PHE A 191 25.47 13.29 -42.87
CA PHE A 191 26.83 13.62 -43.29
C PHE A 191 27.25 12.85 -44.54
N GLU A 192 26.98 11.54 -44.58
CA GLU A 192 27.29 10.71 -45.74
C GLU A 192 26.55 11.19 -46.99
N GLN A 193 25.27 11.56 -46.86
CA GLN A 193 24.46 12.11 -47.95
C GLN A 193 25.02 13.44 -48.46
N VAL A 194 25.41 14.34 -47.56
CA VAL A 194 25.99 15.65 -47.91
C VAL A 194 27.33 15.47 -48.62
N ASN A 195 28.17 14.56 -48.13
CA ASN A 195 29.44 14.24 -48.76
C ASN A 195 29.23 13.65 -50.17
N ALA A 196 28.24 12.77 -50.36
CA ALA A 196 27.91 12.21 -51.66
C ALA A 196 27.38 13.27 -52.63
N GLN A 197 26.60 14.24 -52.15
CA GLN A 197 26.08 15.36 -52.96
C GLN A 197 27.18 16.37 -53.33
N ALA A 198 28.07 16.70 -52.39
CA ALA A 198 29.21 17.58 -52.65
C ALA A 198 30.19 17.01 -53.69
N ALA A 199 30.32 15.68 -53.76
CA ALA A 199 31.07 15.00 -54.81
C ALA A 199 30.42 15.11 -56.22
N GLN A 200 29.10 15.38 -56.29
CA GLN A 200 28.32 15.48 -57.53
C GLN A 200 28.11 16.93 -57.99
N ALA A 201 28.12 17.92 -57.08
CA ALA A 201 27.92 19.33 -57.36
C ALA A 201 28.95 20.22 -56.62
N PRO A 202 30.07 20.61 -57.25
CA PRO A 202 31.17 21.31 -56.59
C PRO A 202 30.92 22.80 -56.25
N GLN A 203 29.73 23.34 -56.49
CA GLN A 203 29.44 24.76 -56.27
C GLN A 203 28.85 25.04 -54.87
N GLY A 204 29.75 25.28 -53.90
CA GLY A 204 29.61 26.31 -52.85
C GLY A 204 28.67 26.13 -51.65
N GLU A 205 27.50 25.50 -51.77
CA GLU A 205 26.45 25.58 -50.72
C GLU A 205 26.51 24.49 -49.63
N GLY A 206 27.34 23.45 -49.79
CA GLY A 206 27.42 22.32 -48.84
C GLY A 206 28.12 22.61 -47.52
N GLY A 207 28.94 23.67 -47.45
CA GLY A 207 29.82 23.94 -46.31
C GLY A 207 29.10 24.34 -45.01
N ASP A 208 28.04 25.14 -45.11
CA ASP A 208 27.31 25.64 -43.94
C ASP A 208 26.48 24.54 -43.29
N TYR A 209 25.82 23.69 -44.09
CA TYR A 209 25.07 22.55 -43.58
C TYR A 209 25.99 21.50 -42.97
N GLN A 210 27.15 21.23 -43.58
CA GLN A 210 28.16 20.34 -43.01
C GLN A 210 28.68 20.88 -41.66
N ARG A 211 28.96 22.19 -41.56
CA ARG A 211 29.37 22.83 -40.31
C ARG A 211 28.30 22.73 -39.23
N PHE A 212 27.02 22.89 -39.58
CA PHE A 212 25.89 22.67 -38.67
C PHE A 212 25.84 21.23 -38.14
N LEU A 213 26.00 20.23 -39.01
CA LEU A 213 26.03 18.82 -38.59
C LEU A 213 27.21 18.53 -37.66
N ILE A 214 28.38 19.14 -37.88
CA ILE A 214 29.57 19.00 -36.98
C ILE A 214 29.23 19.56 -35.59
N GLN A 215 28.64 20.75 -35.54
CA GLN A 215 28.25 21.39 -34.28
C GLN A 215 27.22 20.54 -33.53
N LYS A 216 26.20 20.01 -34.24
CA LYS A 216 25.19 19.14 -33.63
C LYS A 216 25.81 17.84 -33.11
N TYR A 217 26.70 17.21 -33.87
CA TYR A 217 27.41 16.00 -33.44
C TYR A 217 28.24 16.24 -32.19
N HIS A 218 29.00 17.34 -32.14
CA HIS A 218 29.79 17.70 -30.95
C HIS A 218 28.90 17.97 -29.73
N ALA A 219 27.77 18.66 -29.90
CA ALA A 219 26.81 18.89 -28.83
C ALA A 219 26.22 17.58 -28.29
N LEU A 220 25.86 16.64 -29.16
CA LEU A 220 25.40 15.31 -28.76
C LEU A 220 26.49 14.52 -28.03
N GLY A 221 27.73 14.54 -28.49
CA GLY A 221 28.83 13.85 -27.82
C GLY A 221 29.15 14.41 -26.43
N GLN A 222 28.92 15.71 -26.19
CA GLN A 222 29.00 16.29 -24.85
C GLN A 222 27.82 15.84 -23.99
N ARG A 223 26.60 15.86 -24.54
CA ARG A 223 25.39 15.42 -23.84
C ARG A 223 25.45 13.94 -23.47
N GLU A 224 25.98 13.10 -24.36
CA GLU A 224 26.17 11.66 -24.13
C GLU A 224 27.05 11.41 -22.89
N LYS A 225 28.16 12.15 -22.75
CA LYS A 225 29.04 12.04 -21.58
C LYS A 225 28.34 12.45 -20.29
N GLU A 226 27.57 13.54 -20.33
CA GLU A 226 26.78 14.01 -19.18
C GLU A 226 25.71 12.97 -18.77
N VAL A 227 24.98 12.43 -19.74
CA VAL A 227 23.96 11.40 -19.50
C VAL A 227 24.60 10.11 -18.99
N ALA A 228 25.76 9.71 -19.50
CA ALA A 228 26.48 8.52 -19.04
C ALA A 228 26.95 8.66 -17.57
N GLN A 229 27.45 9.84 -17.19
CA GLN A 229 27.82 10.14 -15.80
C GLN A 229 26.59 10.15 -14.88
N ALA A 230 25.55 10.90 -15.26
CA ALA A 230 24.30 10.99 -14.51
C ALA A 230 23.62 9.62 -14.35
N ARG A 231 23.66 8.77 -15.38
CA ARG A 231 23.12 7.41 -15.35
C ARG A 231 23.83 6.56 -14.32
N THR A 232 25.17 6.60 -14.29
CA THR A 232 25.96 5.81 -13.34
C THR A 232 25.65 6.22 -11.90
N GLU A 233 25.58 7.53 -11.64
CA GLU A 233 25.23 8.07 -10.33
C GLU A 233 23.80 7.71 -9.91
N MET A 234 22.82 7.87 -10.81
CA MET A 234 21.42 7.57 -10.52
C MET A 234 21.17 6.08 -10.32
N GLN A 235 21.82 5.21 -11.10
CA GLN A 235 21.74 3.76 -10.92
C GLN A 235 22.32 3.34 -9.56
N ALA A 236 23.45 3.91 -9.14
CA ALA A 236 24.02 3.65 -7.82
C ALA A 236 23.07 4.09 -6.69
N ARG A 237 22.47 5.29 -6.81
CA ARG A 237 21.48 5.79 -5.84
C ARG A 237 20.22 4.92 -5.79
N ALA A 238 19.69 4.51 -6.94
CA ALA A 238 18.52 3.64 -7.02
C ALA A 238 18.80 2.26 -6.42
N ALA A 239 19.99 1.68 -6.67
CA ALA A 239 20.40 0.41 -6.09
C ALA A 239 20.53 0.51 -4.55
N HIS A 240 21.19 1.55 -4.04
CA HIS A 240 21.30 1.79 -2.61
C HIS A 240 19.93 2.01 -1.95
N ALA A 241 19.03 2.77 -2.60
CA ALA A 241 17.68 2.98 -2.09
C ALA A 241 16.86 1.69 -2.04
N ALA A 242 17.02 0.80 -3.04
CA ALA A 242 16.38 -0.50 -3.07
C ALA A 242 16.88 -1.44 -1.95
N GLU A 243 18.20 -1.47 -1.73
CA GLU A 243 18.82 -2.26 -0.65
C GLU A 243 18.42 -1.74 0.74
N ALA A 244 18.43 -0.42 0.93
CA ALA A 244 17.97 0.21 2.16
C ALA A 244 16.49 -0.11 2.43
N LEU A 245 15.63 -0.02 1.41
CA LEU A 245 14.22 -0.37 1.53
C LEU A 245 14.02 -1.84 1.91
N ALA A 246 14.76 -2.78 1.29
CA ALA A 246 14.67 -4.20 1.62
C ALA A 246 15.09 -4.48 3.07
N THR A 247 16.17 -3.83 3.53
CA THR A 247 16.67 -3.94 4.90
C THR A 247 15.67 -3.35 5.90
N GLU A 248 15.13 -2.15 5.63
CA GLU A 248 14.13 -1.50 6.46
C GLU A 248 12.82 -2.32 6.51
N ALA A 249 12.40 -2.91 5.39
CA ALA A 249 11.23 -3.78 5.30
C ALA A 249 11.36 -5.03 6.17
N HIS A 250 12.50 -5.71 6.07
CA HIS A 250 12.79 -6.89 6.91
C HIS A 250 12.85 -6.52 8.41
N ALA A 251 13.53 -5.42 8.75
CA ALA A 251 13.57 -4.93 10.13
C ALA A 251 12.19 -4.53 10.68
N ALA A 252 11.35 -3.92 9.85
CA ALA A 252 9.98 -3.55 10.20
C ALA A 252 9.08 -4.77 10.42
N ALA A 253 9.21 -5.79 9.56
CA ALA A 253 8.50 -7.06 9.72
C ALA A 253 8.90 -7.75 11.05
N ALA A 254 10.19 -7.84 11.34
CA ALA A 254 10.68 -8.38 12.60
C ALA A 254 10.14 -7.62 13.83
N ARG A 255 10.18 -6.28 13.81
CA ARG A 255 9.63 -5.44 14.89
C ARG A 255 8.12 -5.61 15.04
N TYR A 256 7.40 -5.76 13.94
CA TYR A 256 5.97 -6.03 13.98
C TYR A 256 5.69 -7.41 14.60
N THR A 257 6.43 -8.44 14.19
CA THR A 257 6.36 -9.78 14.78
C THR A 257 6.63 -9.74 16.29
N GLU A 258 7.66 -9.02 16.76
CA GLU A 258 7.91 -8.84 18.20
C GLU A 258 6.71 -8.19 18.91
N SER A 259 6.06 -7.20 18.28
CA SER A 259 4.89 -6.51 18.85
C SER A 259 3.64 -7.39 18.96
N LEU A 260 3.61 -8.53 18.26
CA LEU A 260 2.51 -9.50 18.31
C LEU A 260 2.61 -10.50 19.45
N ALA A 261 3.78 -10.63 20.09
CA ALA A 261 3.97 -11.50 21.25
C ALA A 261 2.90 -11.38 22.34
N PRO A 262 2.56 -10.17 22.84
CA PRO A 262 1.53 -10.03 23.86
C PRO A 262 0.15 -10.48 23.34
N LEU A 263 -0.16 -10.23 22.07
CA LEU A 263 -1.44 -10.65 21.48
C LEU A 263 -1.52 -12.18 21.41
N MET A 264 -0.47 -12.83 20.91
CA MET A 264 -0.42 -14.28 20.76
C MET A 264 -0.46 -14.99 22.12
N GLN A 265 0.20 -14.46 23.14
CA GLN A 265 0.14 -14.99 24.50
C GLN A 265 -1.27 -14.86 25.10
N GLN A 266 -1.94 -13.73 24.91
CA GLN A 266 -3.29 -13.50 25.41
C GLN A 266 -4.33 -14.37 24.69
N LEU A 267 -4.20 -14.55 23.37
CA LEU A 267 -5.04 -15.46 22.60
C LEU A 267 -4.82 -16.91 23.03
N ARG A 268 -3.58 -17.35 23.22
CA ARG A 268 -3.26 -18.69 23.74
C ARG A 268 -3.86 -18.93 25.13
N ALA A 269 -3.73 -17.96 26.03
CA ALA A 269 -4.32 -18.06 27.37
C ALA A 269 -5.85 -18.18 27.32
N ALA A 270 -6.50 -17.47 26.38
CA ALA A 270 -7.95 -17.55 26.16
C ALA A 270 -8.40 -18.89 25.54
N TRP A 271 -7.51 -19.64 24.87
CA TRP A 271 -7.82 -20.93 24.27
C TRP A 271 -7.82 -22.11 25.26
N GLY A 272 -7.07 -22.00 26.36
CA GLY A 272 -6.87 -23.09 27.32
C GLY A 272 -5.61 -23.94 27.01
N HIS A 273 -5.09 -24.64 28.02
CA HIS A 273 -3.76 -25.27 27.98
C HIS A 273 -3.67 -26.61 27.23
N GLY A 274 -4.75 -27.09 26.58
CA GLY A 274 -4.80 -28.44 25.99
C GLY A 274 -5.24 -28.53 24.52
N ASP A 275 -5.85 -27.49 23.95
CA ASP A 275 -6.46 -27.49 22.60
C ASP A 275 -6.04 -26.24 21.79
N SER A 276 -4.88 -25.65 22.11
CA SER A 276 -4.40 -24.50 21.33
C SER A 276 -3.95 -24.95 19.95
N PRO A 277 -4.40 -24.31 18.85
CA PRO A 277 -3.95 -24.63 17.51
C PRO A 277 -2.42 -24.57 17.37
N ASP A 278 -1.84 -25.48 16.57
CA ASP A 278 -0.38 -25.55 16.31
C ASP A 278 0.23 -24.22 15.86
N VAL A 279 -0.60 -23.34 15.27
CA VAL A 279 -0.23 -21.98 14.82
C VAL A 279 0.34 -21.13 15.97
N PHE A 280 -0.10 -21.31 17.22
CA PHE A 280 0.45 -20.56 18.36
C PHE A 280 1.84 -21.08 18.77
N ASP A 281 2.08 -22.38 18.63
CA ASP A 281 3.35 -23.02 18.97
C ASP A 281 4.40 -22.91 17.85
N SER A 282 3.97 -22.87 16.59
CA SER A 282 4.86 -22.55 15.46
C SER A 282 5.31 -21.10 15.52
N TRP A 283 4.39 -20.17 15.85
CA TRP A 283 4.70 -18.76 15.94
C TRP A 283 5.67 -18.41 17.07
N VAL A 284 5.53 -19.01 18.25
CA VAL A 284 6.47 -18.80 19.38
C VAL A 284 7.88 -19.29 19.03
N ARG A 285 8.00 -20.38 18.26
CA ARG A 285 9.29 -20.88 17.76
C ARG A 285 9.90 -19.97 16.71
N GLU A 286 9.09 -19.44 15.79
CA GLU A 286 9.55 -18.53 14.72
C GLU A 286 9.98 -17.17 15.29
N ALA A 287 9.20 -16.61 16.23
CA ALA A 287 9.57 -15.39 16.97
C ALA A 287 10.76 -15.61 17.92
N GLY A 288 10.96 -16.82 18.42
CA GLY A 288 12.11 -17.23 19.24
C GLY A 288 13.39 -17.43 18.43
N GLY A 289 13.30 -18.00 17.23
CA GLY A 289 14.44 -18.18 16.32
C GLY A 289 15.05 -16.86 15.83
N VAL A 290 14.20 -15.84 15.60
CA VAL A 290 14.66 -14.46 15.28
C VAL A 290 15.44 -13.82 16.44
N ARG A 291 15.26 -14.28 17.69
CA ARG A 291 16.07 -13.84 18.84
C ARG A 291 17.42 -14.57 18.93
N GLU A 292 17.47 -15.85 18.59
CA GLU A 292 18.73 -16.64 18.64
C GLU A 292 19.70 -16.29 17.49
N GLU A 293 19.21 -15.90 16.31
CA GLU A 293 20.09 -15.40 15.22
C GLU A 293 20.68 -14.00 15.49
N ARG A 294 20.23 -13.31 16.55
CA ARG A 294 20.69 -11.97 16.93
C ARG A 294 21.56 -11.93 18.21
N ALA A 295 21.80 -13.08 18.86
CA ALA A 295 22.64 -13.20 20.05
C ALA A 295 24.02 -13.78 19.70
#